data_AF-A0A942LI92-F1
#
_entry.id   AF-A0A942LI92-F1
#
_cell.length_a   1.000
_cell.length_b   1.000
_cell.length_c   1.000
_cell.angle_alpha   90.00
_cell.angle_beta   90.00
_cell.angle_gamma   90.00
#
_symmetry.space_group_name_H-M   'P 1'
#
loop_
_entity.id
_entity.type
_entity.pdbx_description
1 polymer ?
#
loop_
_entity_poly.entity_id
_entity_poly.type
_entity_poly.pdbx_seq_one_letter_code
_entity_poly.pdbx_strand_id
1 'polypeptide(L)'
;MKALNILISGTSFWNPGDDFIRDGVIEILKRLYKDNHLNFMFYNFNEDFLPYSKFKGVHNMVSPGDVGKLAPHLDLIVIAGLPVGREIKDLYLEILKHNLTDKVILLAAGYENFYIDRHIVEYPEIEIFKRAKIITSRTAKRPPIFDEHNLNFHHINCPALLSVPEVKKILPGKKIEHIGMSIQIPYEMGIINQATGKEMFELNMRIMQSLYGKYKITLVAHHKTEYFSFLNFLKNRELDIEIIFSSFYQDLHDVYRGFDLVISTRLHACLYGLGHGIPGIVINETGRHTHCLDGFIHVPWVNKYESFEREFEKMLTLDLSQVSKDVEQFKIDLVGKYLTTLAPVLNLPENIALPCKPENDKLNIGCGNDYKEGFVNIDGNTKLERVDYVFDINQKSLKEHFQKESFSYILAQDFIEHHFHWEALELLACFHSLLKPDGLIDLRLPNVESLFDSDMKIDDKIKWLYGGQDIGSPVEGSENDEGRKSHPQYYCHKYGWTGDSIVRALESLDYSNITVTQTGVNMQVTAYKSGDFDVSLFDEMMNLGSIKKKTI
;
A
#
# COMPACT_ATOMS: atom_id res chain seq x y z
N MET A 1 -19.61 -12.17 1.04
CA MET A 1 -18.87 -10.91 1.30
C MET A 1 -19.89 -9.81 1.57
N LYS A 2 -19.91 -9.20 2.76
CA LYS A 2 -20.83 -8.09 3.08
C LYS A 2 -20.16 -6.76 2.72
N ALA A 3 -20.86 -5.87 2.02
CA ALA A 3 -20.36 -4.52 1.78
C ALA A 3 -20.49 -3.64 3.03
N LEU A 4 -19.48 -2.83 3.32
CA LEU A 4 -19.47 -1.83 4.38
C LEU A 4 -19.28 -0.45 3.78
N ASN A 5 -20.10 0.48 4.22
CA ASN A 5 -20.17 1.85 3.76
C ASN A 5 -19.50 2.78 4.78
N ILE A 6 -18.33 3.29 4.43
CA ILE A 6 -17.47 4.05 5.34
C ILE A 6 -17.37 5.49 4.85
N LEU A 7 -17.81 6.44 5.67
CA LEU A 7 -17.53 7.86 5.47
C LEU A 7 -16.15 8.16 6.07
N ILE A 8 -15.21 8.67 5.27
CA ILE A 8 -13.86 9.02 5.73
C ILE A 8 -13.55 10.49 5.45
N SER A 9 -13.02 11.20 6.45
CA SER A 9 -12.61 12.60 6.32
C SER A 9 -11.18 12.72 5.79
N GLY A 10 -10.88 13.86 5.16
CA GLY A 10 -9.52 14.27 4.85
C GLY A 10 -9.51 15.50 3.94
N THR A 11 -8.33 15.85 3.46
CA THR A 11 -8.20 16.77 2.33
C THR A 11 -7.57 16.04 1.16
N SER A 12 -7.94 16.45 -0.04
CA SER A 12 -7.17 16.12 -1.23
C SER A 12 -6.68 17.38 -1.89
N PHE A 13 -5.44 17.33 -2.36
CA PHE A 13 -4.81 18.41 -3.11
C PHE A 13 -4.63 19.72 -2.31
N TRP A 14 -4.81 19.67 -0.98
CA TRP A 14 -4.50 20.79 -0.09
C TRP A 14 -3.15 20.59 0.56
N ASN A 15 -3.02 19.52 1.35
CA ASN A 15 -1.80 19.04 1.97
C ASN A 15 -1.66 17.53 1.69
N PRO A 16 -0.69 17.10 0.89
CA PRO A 16 -0.52 15.68 0.59
C PRO A 16 -0.20 14.83 1.83
N GLY A 17 0.26 15.44 2.92
CA GLY A 17 0.35 14.75 4.21
C GLY A 17 -0.99 14.20 4.70
N ASP A 18 -2.11 14.88 4.44
CA ASP A 18 -3.45 14.42 4.80
C ASP A 18 -3.89 13.25 3.91
N ASP A 19 -3.58 13.30 2.61
CA ASP A 19 -3.78 12.18 1.68
C ASP A 19 -3.00 10.94 2.16
N PHE A 20 -1.73 11.10 2.58
CA PHE A 20 -0.92 9.97 3.09
C PHE A 20 -1.50 9.36 4.38
N ILE A 21 -2.00 10.17 5.30
CA ILE A 21 -2.63 9.64 6.53
C ILE A 21 -3.92 8.91 6.20
N ARG A 22 -4.78 9.50 5.36
CA ARG A 22 -6.05 8.88 4.94
C ARG A 22 -5.79 7.52 4.32
N ASP A 23 -4.84 7.43 3.41
CA ASP A 23 -4.53 6.19 2.70
C ASP A 23 -3.91 5.13 3.63
N GLY A 24 -3.06 5.54 4.58
CA GLY A 24 -2.59 4.64 5.62
C GLY A 24 -3.70 4.13 6.54
N VAL A 25 -4.69 4.98 6.84
CA VAL A 25 -5.92 4.57 7.57
C VAL A 25 -6.77 3.61 6.73
N ILE A 26 -6.90 3.86 5.42
CA ILE A 26 -7.61 2.95 4.49
C ILE A 26 -6.94 1.57 4.48
N GLU A 27 -5.60 1.51 4.46
CA GLU A 27 -4.87 0.23 4.54
C GLU A 27 -5.20 -0.53 5.84
N ILE A 28 -5.21 0.17 6.98
CA ILE A 28 -5.61 -0.44 8.26
C ILE A 28 -7.04 -0.98 8.19
N LEU A 29 -7.98 -0.23 7.62
CA LEU A 29 -9.38 -0.65 7.49
C LEU A 29 -9.54 -1.85 6.57
N LYS A 30 -8.80 -1.90 5.45
CA LYS A 30 -8.77 -3.06 4.54
C LYS A 30 -8.30 -4.32 5.27
N ARG A 31 -7.29 -4.20 6.14
CA ARG A 31 -6.80 -5.32 6.97
C ARG A 31 -7.81 -5.75 8.03
N LEU A 32 -8.44 -4.79 8.72
CA LEU A 32 -9.49 -5.06 9.71
C LEU A 32 -10.69 -5.80 9.12
N TYR A 33 -11.10 -5.40 7.91
CA TYR A 33 -12.31 -5.86 7.25
C TYR A 33 -12.00 -6.67 5.98
N LYS A 34 -10.97 -7.53 6.01
CA LYS A 34 -10.47 -8.31 4.86
C LYS A 34 -11.51 -9.23 4.17
N ASP A 35 -12.62 -9.53 4.85
CA ASP A 35 -13.70 -10.40 4.35
C ASP A 35 -14.94 -9.59 3.92
N ASN A 36 -14.81 -8.26 3.91
CA ASN A 36 -15.82 -7.32 3.49
C ASN A 36 -15.36 -6.54 2.25
N HIS A 37 -16.33 -6.11 1.45
CA HIS A 37 -16.09 -5.10 0.44
C HIS A 37 -16.23 -3.72 1.09
N LEU A 38 -15.26 -2.83 0.92
CA LEU A 38 -15.27 -1.50 1.55
C LEU A 38 -15.60 -0.41 0.53
N ASN A 39 -16.73 0.26 0.73
CA ASN A 39 -17.13 1.44 -0.02
C ASN A 39 -16.71 2.68 0.77
N PHE A 40 -15.72 3.42 0.25
CA PHE A 40 -15.30 4.68 0.85
C PHE A 40 -16.04 5.87 0.24
N MET A 41 -16.73 6.61 1.10
CA MET A 41 -17.33 7.91 0.81
C MET A 41 -16.42 8.98 1.38
N PHE A 42 -15.86 9.83 0.53
CA PHE A 42 -14.85 10.81 0.96
C PHE A 42 -15.50 12.16 1.28
N TYR A 43 -15.34 12.60 2.53
CA TYR A 43 -15.64 13.95 2.97
C TYR A 43 -14.38 14.81 2.85
N ASN A 44 -14.30 15.58 1.77
CA ASN A 44 -13.18 16.49 1.52
C ASN A 44 -13.46 17.83 2.21
N PHE A 45 -12.61 18.27 3.13
CA PHE A 45 -12.74 19.59 3.76
C PHE A 45 -11.72 20.62 3.24
N ASN A 46 -11.11 20.37 2.09
CA ASN A 46 -10.26 21.35 1.43
C ASN A 46 -11.06 22.62 1.08
N GLU A 47 -10.64 23.76 1.62
CA GLU A 47 -11.27 25.07 1.42
C GLU A 47 -11.28 25.51 -0.06
N ASP A 48 -10.33 25.05 -0.88
CA ASP A 48 -10.26 25.42 -2.31
C ASP A 48 -11.37 24.79 -3.15
N PHE A 49 -12.07 23.76 -2.64
CA PHE A 49 -13.23 23.15 -3.31
C PHE A 49 -14.56 23.88 -3.02
N LEU A 50 -14.53 24.98 -2.25
CA LEU A 50 -15.70 25.75 -1.85
C LEU A 50 -16.03 26.92 -2.81
N PRO A 51 -17.30 27.31 -2.95
CA PRO A 51 -18.42 26.92 -2.09
C PRO A 51 -19.26 25.75 -2.62
N TYR A 52 -19.59 24.81 -1.71
CA TYR A 52 -20.53 23.71 -1.94
C TYR A 52 -21.92 24.18 -2.40
N SER A 53 -22.27 25.44 -2.14
CA SER A 53 -23.55 26.06 -2.56
C SER A 53 -23.75 26.10 -4.08
N LYS A 54 -22.70 25.91 -4.88
CA LYS A 54 -22.79 25.84 -6.36
C LYS A 54 -23.24 24.47 -6.86
N PHE A 55 -23.29 23.45 -6.02
CA PHE A 55 -23.58 22.08 -6.38
C PHE A 55 -24.97 21.65 -5.85
N LYS A 56 -25.72 20.86 -6.63
CA LYS A 56 -27.04 20.31 -6.26
C LYS A 56 -27.04 18.79 -6.48
N GLY A 57 -27.57 18.03 -5.53
CA GLY A 57 -27.69 16.56 -5.62
C GLY A 57 -26.93 15.84 -4.49
N VAL A 58 -26.61 14.56 -4.72
CA VAL A 58 -25.58 13.82 -3.96
C VAL A 58 -24.37 13.73 -4.87
N HIS A 59 -23.21 14.20 -4.42
CA HIS A 59 -22.00 14.25 -5.23
C HIS A 59 -21.08 13.06 -4.94
N ASN A 60 -20.13 12.78 -5.85
CA ASN A 60 -19.12 11.74 -5.64
C ASN A 60 -18.18 12.04 -4.46
N MET A 61 -18.05 13.32 -4.10
CA MET A 61 -17.47 13.75 -2.82
C MET A 61 -18.61 14.16 -1.89
N VAL A 62 -18.55 13.72 -0.64
CA VAL A 62 -19.58 14.01 0.36
C VAL A 62 -19.45 15.46 0.80
N SER A 63 -20.54 16.22 0.65
CA SER A 63 -20.70 17.55 1.23
C SER A 63 -21.44 17.47 2.57
N PRO A 64 -21.41 18.50 3.44
CA PRO A 64 -22.15 18.50 4.70
C PRO A 64 -23.62 18.06 4.54
N GLY A 65 -24.31 18.59 3.52
CA GLY A 65 -25.74 18.29 3.27
C GLY A 65 -26.04 16.86 2.77
N ASP A 66 -25.02 16.07 2.47
CA ASP A 66 -25.19 14.68 2.03
C ASP A 66 -25.14 13.68 3.19
N VAL A 67 -24.50 14.04 4.31
CA VAL A 67 -24.34 13.16 5.48
C VAL A 67 -25.70 12.65 5.97
N GLY A 68 -26.69 13.53 6.10
CA GLY A 68 -28.05 13.14 6.50
C GLY A 68 -28.76 12.20 5.53
N LYS A 69 -28.48 12.29 4.22
CA LYS A 69 -29.06 11.40 3.20
C LYS A 69 -28.39 10.02 3.23
N LEU A 70 -27.09 9.99 3.55
CA LEU A 70 -26.29 8.77 3.65
C LEU A 70 -26.48 8.05 4.99
N ALA A 71 -26.90 8.76 6.03
CA ALA A 71 -27.05 8.29 7.41
C ALA A 71 -27.64 6.87 7.59
N PRO A 72 -28.72 6.47 6.88
CA PRO A 72 -29.30 5.13 7.02
C PRO A 72 -28.41 4.00 6.48
N HIS A 73 -27.45 4.34 5.61
CA HIS A 73 -26.61 3.39 4.89
C HIS A 73 -25.16 3.38 5.36
N LEU A 74 -24.75 4.34 6.20
CA LEU A 74 -23.39 4.38 6.76
C LEU A 74 -23.20 3.32 7.85
N ASP A 75 -22.14 2.53 7.74
CA ASP A 75 -21.74 1.56 8.77
C ASP A 75 -20.70 2.16 9.74
N LEU A 76 -19.83 3.04 9.24
CA LEU A 76 -18.73 3.64 10.01
C LEU A 76 -18.41 5.06 9.53
N ILE A 77 -18.00 5.93 10.45
CA ILE A 77 -17.49 7.27 10.16
C ILE A 77 -16.08 7.37 10.74
N VAL A 78 -15.11 7.67 9.89
CA VAL A 78 -13.69 7.70 10.23
C VAL A 78 -13.14 9.11 10.07
N ILE A 79 -12.71 9.70 11.18
CA ILE A 79 -11.98 10.97 11.16
C ILE A 79 -10.49 10.66 11.11
N ALA A 80 -9.86 10.89 9.95
CA ALA A 80 -8.46 10.59 9.73
C ALA A 80 -7.58 11.84 9.88
N GLY A 81 -6.56 11.77 10.76
CA GLY A 81 -5.50 12.77 10.84
C GLY A 81 -5.89 14.04 11.62
N LEU A 82 -6.61 14.99 10.99
CA LEU A 82 -6.98 16.26 11.61
C LEU A 82 -8.29 16.11 12.39
N PRO A 83 -8.27 16.14 13.75
CA PRO A 83 -9.44 15.75 14.53
C PRO A 83 -10.28 16.95 14.99
N VAL A 84 -9.78 18.18 14.84
CA VAL A 84 -10.40 19.41 15.34
C VAL A 84 -10.06 20.59 14.44
N GLY A 85 -10.88 21.63 14.49
CA GLY A 85 -10.66 22.85 13.72
C GLY A 85 -11.86 23.21 12.86
N ARG A 86 -11.88 24.45 12.37
CA ARG A 86 -12.98 25.00 11.54
C ARG A 86 -13.28 24.11 10.33
N GLU A 87 -12.25 23.48 9.79
CA GLU A 87 -12.28 22.62 8.62
C GLU A 87 -13.22 21.40 8.82
N ILE A 88 -13.24 20.80 10.02
CA ILE A 88 -14.02 19.58 10.31
C ILE A 88 -15.36 19.86 10.99
N LYS A 89 -15.58 21.09 11.49
CA LYS A 89 -16.79 21.45 12.27
C LYS A 89 -18.09 21.14 11.54
N ASP A 90 -18.16 21.41 10.24
CA ASP A 90 -19.38 21.17 9.46
C ASP A 90 -19.77 19.68 9.42
N LEU A 91 -18.78 18.79 9.31
CA LEU A 91 -19.02 17.35 9.39
C LEU A 91 -19.54 16.96 10.78
N TYR A 92 -18.94 17.50 11.83
CA TYR A 92 -19.34 17.21 13.21
C TYR A 92 -20.76 17.69 13.52
N LEU A 93 -21.15 18.87 13.03
CA LEU A 93 -22.52 19.36 13.16
C LEU A 93 -23.52 18.42 12.48
N GLU A 94 -23.20 17.92 11.28
CA GLU A 94 -24.07 16.97 10.57
C GLU A 94 -24.14 15.60 11.26
N ILE A 95 -23.02 15.09 11.79
CA ILE A 95 -22.99 13.87 12.61
C ILE A 95 -23.92 14.00 13.83
N LEU A 96 -23.82 15.13 14.56
CA LEU A 96 -24.65 15.39 15.74
C LEU A 96 -26.13 15.54 15.37
N LYS A 97 -26.43 16.34 14.35
CA LYS A 97 -27.79 16.60 13.85
C LYS A 97 -28.51 15.32 13.42
N HIS A 98 -27.78 14.34 12.90
CA HIS A 98 -28.32 13.07 12.42
C HIS A 98 -28.11 11.90 13.40
N ASN A 99 -27.66 12.16 14.64
CA ASN A 99 -27.42 11.17 15.69
C ASN A 99 -26.49 10.01 15.26
N LEU A 100 -25.38 10.34 14.58
CA LEU A 100 -24.44 9.36 14.02
C LEU A 100 -23.18 9.14 14.88
N THR A 101 -23.14 9.69 16.11
CA THR A 101 -21.94 9.66 16.95
C THR A 101 -21.50 8.26 17.33
N ASP A 102 -22.45 7.33 17.44
CA ASP A 102 -22.21 5.91 17.71
C ASP A 102 -21.46 5.21 16.58
N LYS A 103 -21.30 5.84 15.40
CA LYS A 103 -20.54 5.29 14.26
C LYS A 103 -19.14 5.89 14.13
N VAL A 104 -18.74 6.83 15.01
CA VAL A 104 -17.52 7.60 14.85
C VAL A 104 -16.30 6.92 15.48
N ILE A 105 -15.22 6.85 14.72
CA ILE A 105 -13.86 6.58 15.22
C ILE A 105 -12.90 7.68 14.76
N LEU A 106 -11.92 8.01 15.59
CA LEU A 106 -10.87 8.97 15.27
C LEU A 106 -9.54 8.23 15.16
N LEU A 107 -8.93 8.28 13.97
CA LEU A 107 -7.70 7.57 13.68
C LEU A 107 -6.55 8.53 13.36
N ALA A 108 -5.39 8.25 13.97
CA ALA A 108 -4.16 9.02 13.78
C ALA A 108 -4.29 10.52 14.08
N ALA A 109 -5.12 10.86 15.06
CA ALA A 109 -5.40 12.23 15.45
C ALA A 109 -4.14 12.93 15.95
N GLY A 110 -3.81 14.09 15.38
CA GLY A 110 -2.73 14.96 15.88
C GLY A 110 -3.20 15.85 17.03
N TYR A 111 -2.51 15.84 18.18
CA TYR A 111 -2.77 16.73 19.33
C TYR A 111 -1.56 17.59 19.65
N GLU A 112 -1.26 18.53 18.76
CA GLU A 112 0.11 19.02 18.57
C GLU A 112 0.32 20.51 18.87
N ASN A 113 -0.73 21.31 19.00
CA ASN A 113 -0.61 22.77 19.07
C ASN A 113 -1.76 23.45 19.84
N PHE A 114 -1.59 24.74 20.11
CA PHE A 114 -2.57 25.56 20.83
C PHE A 114 -3.90 25.69 20.09
N TYR A 115 -3.90 25.59 18.75
CA TYR A 115 -5.12 25.58 17.95
C TYR A 115 -5.98 24.37 18.30
N ILE A 116 -5.36 23.18 18.39
CA ILE A 116 -6.04 21.94 18.78
C ILE A 116 -6.51 22.01 20.24
N ASP A 117 -5.65 22.46 21.16
CA ASP A 117 -5.99 22.59 22.59
C ASP A 117 -7.19 23.51 22.81
N ARG A 118 -7.32 24.57 21.99
CA ARG A 118 -8.45 25.50 22.04
C ARG A 118 -9.74 24.85 21.49
N HIS A 119 -9.67 24.22 20.31
CA HIS A 119 -10.87 23.74 19.63
C HIS A 119 -11.41 22.43 20.19
N ILE A 120 -10.57 21.56 20.77
CA ILE A 120 -11.01 20.25 21.26
C ILE A 120 -12.07 20.31 22.38
N VAL A 121 -12.08 21.40 23.15
CA VAL A 121 -13.04 21.65 24.24
C VAL A 121 -14.27 22.44 23.77
N GLU A 122 -14.29 22.91 22.53
CA GLU A 122 -15.41 23.66 21.96
C GLU A 122 -16.49 22.74 21.39
N TYR A 123 -17.70 23.28 21.26
CA TYR A 123 -18.73 22.67 20.44
C TYR A 123 -18.43 22.91 18.93
N PRO A 124 -18.64 21.92 18.05
CA PRO A 124 -19.17 20.56 18.29
C PRO A 124 -18.14 19.50 18.71
N GLU A 125 -16.84 19.77 18.66
CA GLU A 125 -15.76 18.80 18.89
C GLU A 125 -15.91 18.01 20.20
N ILE A 126 -16.14 18.70 21.32
CA ILE A 126 -16.30 18.09 22.65
C ILE A 126 -17.35 16.96 22.67
N GLU A 127 -18.45 17.13 21.94
CA GLU A 127 -19.55 16.16 21.93
C GLU A 127 -19.23 14.94 21.07
N ILE A 128 -18.44 15.11 20.01
CA ILE A 128 -17.93 14.00 19.20
C ILE A 128 -16.93 13.18 20.01
N PHE A 129 -15.96 13.83 20.64
CA PHE A 129 -14.89 13.15 21.39
C PHE A 129 -15.45 12.31 22.55
N LYS A 130 -16.46 12.83 23.27
CA LYS A 130 -17.14 12.10 24.34
C LYS A 130 -17.86 10.83 23.89
N ARG A 131 -18.22 10.71 22.62
CA ARG A 131 -19.07 9.62 22.09
C ARG A 131 -18.40 8.75 21.05
N ALA A 132 -17.21 9.12 20.58
CA ALA A 132 -16.43 8.30 19.66
C ALA A 132 -16.12 6.94 20.29
N LYS A 133 -16.20 5.87 19.49
CA LYS A 133 -15.93 4.50 20.00
C LYS A 133 -14.48 4.34 20.43
N ILE A 134 -13.58 4.94 19.67
CA ILE A 134 -12.14 4.91 19.92
C ILE A 134 -11.45 6.12 19.30
N ILE A 135 -10.40 6.56 19.97
CA ILE A 135 -9.54 7.66 19.56
C ILE A 135 -8.11 7.15 19.58
N THR A 136 -7.43 7.19 18.43
CA THR A 136 -5.99 6.95 18.37
C THR A 136 -5.27 8.26 18.05
N SER A 137 -4.17 8.51 18.74
CA SER A 137 -3.29 9.64 18.45
C SER A 137 -1.95 9.18 17.92
N ARG A 138 -1.44 9.93 16.95
CA ARG A 138 -0.06 9.80 16.47
C ARG A 138 0.97 10.54 17.32
N THR A 139 0.53 11.26 18.35
CA THR A 139 1.40 12.07 19.20
C THR A 139 1.30 11.64 20.65
N ALA A 140 2.44 11.58 21.33
CA ALA A 140 2.48 11.25 22.76
C ALA A 140 1.77 12.27 23.67
N LYS A 141 1.55 13.51 23.17
CA LYS A 141 0.81 14.53 23.94
C LYS A 141 -0.64 14.09 24.12
N ARG A 142 -1.06 14.03 25.38
CA ARG A 142 -2.42 13.68 25.80
C ARG A 142 -3.12 14.91 26.40
N PRO A 143 -4.02 15.57 25.65
CA PRO A 143 -4.89 16.63 26.17
C PRO A 143 -5.65 16.25 27.46
N PRO A 144 -5.80 17.15 28.44
CA PRO A 144 -6.44 16.86 29.74
C PRO A 144 -7.87 16.30 29.64
N ILE A 145 -8.62 16.74 28.62
CA ILE A 145 -9.97 16.29 28.30
C ILE A 145 -10.11 14.75 28.21
N PHE A 146 -9.05 14.05 27.79
CA PHE A 146 -9.07 12.59 27.67
C PHE A 146 -9.17 11.93 29.05
N ASP A 147 -8.52 12.50 30.07
CA ASP A 147 -8.56 12.00 31.44
C ASP A 147 -9.82 12.47 32.16
N GLU A 148 -10.20 13.74 31.98
CA GLU A 148 -11.40 14.34 32.59
C GLU A 148 -12.70 13.61 32.20
N HIS A 149 -12.74 13.02 31.01
CA HIS A 149 -13.91 12.28 30.51
C HIS A 149 -13.69 10.77 30.36
N ASN A 150 -12.55 10.23 30.83
CA ASN A 150 -12.20 8.81 30.72
C ASN A 150 -12.40 8.24 29.30
N LEU A 151 -11.90 8.97 28.30
CA LEU A 151 -12.09 8.65 26.88
C LEU A 151 -11.21 7.47 26.47
N ASN A 152 -11.72 6.65 25.54
CA ASN A 152 -11.00 5.50 24.98
C ASN A 152 -9.88 5.94 24.03
N PHE A 153 -8.73 6.33 24.60
CA PHE A 153 -7.60 6.95 23.91
C PHE A 153 -6.37 6.04 23.90
N HIS A 154 -5.75 5.89 22.72
CA HIS A 154 -4.52 5.13 22.51
C HIS A 154 -3.48 5.93 21.73
N HIS A 155 -2.22 5.89 22.19
CA HIS A 155 -1.10 6.43 21.41
C HIS A 155 -0.55 5.33 20.47
N ILE A 156 -0.61 5.55 19.16
CA ILE A 156 -0.09 4.66 18.11
C ILE A 156 0.57 5.52 17.03
N ASN A 157 1.73 5.11 16.53
CA ASN A 157 2.47 5.84 15.50
C ASN A 157 1.60 6.24 14.29
N CYS A 158 1.96 7.36 13.65
CA CYS A 158 1.27 7.88 12.47
C CYS A 158 1.21 6.80 11.35
N PRO A 159 0.05 6.52 10.75
CA PRO A 159 -0.10 5.49 9.73
C PRO A 159 0.32 5.98 8.33
N ALA A 160 0.81 7.21 8.19
CA ALA A 160 1.14 7.79 6.88
C ALA A 160 2.14 6.95 6.07
N LEU A 161 3.06 6.23 6.71
CA LEU A 161 3.98 5.29 6.02
C LEU A 161 3.28 4.04 5.45
N LEU A 162 2.09 3.70 5.95
CA LEU A 162 1.28 2.58 5.47
C LEU A 162 0.52 2.94 4.19
N SER A 163 0.52 4.20 3.76
CA SER A 163 -0.02 4.59 2.45
C SER A 163 0.84 4.10 1.29
N VAL A 164 2.11 3.81 1.56
CA VAL A 164 3.00 3.15 0.61
C VAL A 164 2.80 1.64 0.76
N PRO A 165 2.38 0.90 -0.27
CA PRO A 165 2.14 -0.54 -0.14
C PRO A 165 3.42 -1.32 0.15
N GLU A 166 4.47 -1.05 -0.63
CA GLU A 166 5.69 -1.84 -0.62
C GLU A 166 6.93 -1.01 -0.29
N VAL A 167 7.82 -1.62 0.50
CA VAL A 167 9.15 -1.08 0.75
C VAL A 167 10.03 -1.37 -0.47
N LYS A 168 10.84 -0.40 -0.88
CA LYS A 168 11.85 -0.57 -1.94
C LYS A 168 12.93 -1.52 -1.47
N LYS A 169 13.25 -2.50 -2.29
CA LYS A 169 14.43 -3.34 -2.07
C LYS A 169 15.70 -2.54 -2.35
N ILE A 170 16.62 -2.52 -1.39
CA ILE A 170 17.88 -1.79 -1.51
C ILE A 170 19.04 -2.78 -1.40
N LEU A 171 19.94 -2.76 -2.39
CA LEU A 171 21.11 -3.64 -2.41
C LEU A 171 22.13 -3.23 -1.33
N PRO A 172 22.81 -4.20 -0.68
CA PRO A 172 23.88 -3.90 0.26
C PRO A 172 24.95 -3.00 -0.36
N GLY A 173 25.42 -2.03 0.42
CA GLY A 173 26.45 -1.09 -0.02
C GLY A 173 25.95 0.11 -0.83
N LYS A 174 24.65 0.21 -1.14
CA LYS A 174 24.05 1.42 -1.75
C LYS A 174 24.37 2.65 -0.89
N LYS A 175 24.82 3.71 -1.56
CA LYS A 175 25.13 5.01 -0.96
C LYS A 175 24.05 6.03 -1.30
N ILE A 176 23.97 7.08 -0.49
CA ILE A 176 23.10 8.23 -0.75
C ILE A 176 23.66 9.00 -1.94
N GLU A 177 22.95 9.00 -3.06
CA GLU A 177 23.33 9.70 -4.29
C GLU A 177 22.24 10.68 -4.72
N HIS A 178 20.97 10.31 -4.50
CA HIS A 178 19.80 11.12 -4.86
C HIS A 178 18.99 11.52 -3.62
N ILE A 179 18.94 12.83 -3.36
CA ILE A 179 18.23 13.43 -2.22
C ILE A 179 16.95 14.12 -2.71
N GLY A 180 15.81 13.66 -2.21
CA GLY A 180 14.53 14.34 -2.38
C GLY A 180 14.33 15.39 -1.30
N MET A 181 14.04 16.63 -1.69
CA MET A 181 13.80 17.72 -0.76
C MET A 181 12.39 18.30 -0.88
N SER A 182 11.62 18.31 0.21
CA SER A 182 10.29 18.92 0.27
C SER A 182 10.28 20.07 1.25
N ILE A 183 10.20 21.30 0.75
CA ILE A 183 10.43 22.52 1.55
C ILE A 183 9.16 23.38 1.52
N GLN A 184 8.59 23.65 2.69
CA GLN A 184 7.49 24.61 2.85
C GLN A 184 8.01 26.03 2.63
N ILE A 185 7.26 26.86 1.90
CA ILE A 185 7.58 28.29 1.75
C ILE A 185 7.21 29.10 3.00
N PRO A 186 7.74 30.32 3.18
CA PRO A 186 7.42 31.16 4.34
C PRO A 186 5.93 31.53 4.43
N TYR A 187 5.41 31.74 5.65
CA TYR A 187 4.02 32.14 5.90
C TYR A 187 3.60 33.41 5.15
N GLU A 188 4.53 34.30 4.84
CA GLU A 188 4.29 35.55 4.11
C GLU A 188 4.07 35.33 2.60
N MET A 189 4.43 34.16 2.09
CA MET A 189 4.38 33.81 0.66
C MET A 189 3.40 32.68 0.36
N GLY A 190 3.09 31.84 1.35
CA GLY A 190 2.29 30.63 1.18
C GLY A 190 0.93 30.66 1.86
N ILE A 191 0.14 29.63 1.57
CA ILE A 191 -1.08 29.32 2.31
C ILE A 191 -0.66 28.85 3.70
N ILE A 192 -1.35 29.29 4.76
CA ILE A 192 -0.98 29.05 6.17
C ILE A 192 -0.67 27.56 6.44
N ASN A 193 -1.49 26.64 5.92
CA ASN A 193 -1.31 25.19 6.12
C ASN A 193 -0.24 24.54 5.22
N GLN A 194 0.31 25.29 4.26
CA GLN A 194 1.41 24.89 3.38
C GLN A 194 2.72 25.63 3.67
N ALA A 195 2.78 26.38 4.77
CA ALA A 195 3.89 27.27 5.06
C ALA A 195 4.64 26.89 6.34
N THR A 196 5.85 27.45 6.48
CA THR A 196 6.73 27.30 7.64
C THR A 196 7.30 28.65 8.05
N GLY A 197 7.90 28.74 9.24
CA GLY A 197 8.63 29.94 9.64
C GLY A 197 9.75 30.29 8.67
N LYS A 198 9.96 31.58 8.43
CA LYS A 198 10.96 32.09 7.50
C LYS A 198 12.36 31.55 7.79
N GLU A 199 12.75 31.47 9.06
CA GLU A 199 14.05 30.93 9.48
C GLU A 199 14.22 29.47 9.08
N MET A 200 13.16 28.65 9.18
CA MET A 200 13.20 27.25 8.77
C MET A 200 13.29 27.10 7.25
N PHE A 201 12.59 27.94 6.49
CA PHE A 201 12.76 27.99 5.04
C PHE A 201 14.20 28.33 4.67
N GLU A 202 14.76 29.41 5.24
CA GLU A 202 16.13 29.85 4.97
C GLU A 202 17.17 28.78 5.35
N LEU A 203 16.97 28.09 6.48
CA LEU A 203 17.81 26.95 6.88
C LEU A 203 17.77 25.82 5.84
N ASN A 204 16.59 25.43 5.37
CA ASN A 204 16.46 24.39 4.35
C ASN A 204 17.08 24.79 3.01
N MET A 205 16.94 26.05 2.60
CA MET A 205 17.60 26.56 1.39
C MET A 205 19.13 26.56 1.54
N ARG A 206 19.66 26.95 2.71
CA ARG A 206 21.10 26.85 3.01
C ARG A 206 21.59 25.41 2.93
N ILE A 207 20.82 24.46 3.46
CA ILE A 207 21.15 23.03 3.42
C ILE A 207 21.16 22.53 1.98
N MET A 208 20.12 22.82 1.19
CA MET A 208 20.06 22.49 -0.23
C MET A 208 21.30 23.00 -0.98
N GLN A 209 21.70 24.26 -0.75
CA GLN A 209 22.90 24.84 -1.35
C GLN A 209 24.20 24.15 -0.91
N SER A 210 24.30 23.71 0.35
CA SER A 210 25.49 23.02 0.87
C SER A 210 25.71 21.61 0.29
N LEU A 211 24.61 21.00 -0.19
CA LEU A 211 24.57 19.67 -0.80
C LEU A 211 24.66 19.72 -2.33
N TYR A 212 24.28 20.85 -2.93
CA TYR A 212 24.33 21.07 -4.37
C TYR A 212 25.76 20.86 -4.91
N GLY A 213 25.86 20.15 -6.04
CA GLY A 213 27.13 19.76 -6.65
C GLY A 213 27.80 18.53 -6.02
N LYS A 214 27.35 18.07 -4.85
CA LYS A 214 27.82 16.83 -4.20
C LYS A 214 26.85 15.65 -4.40
N TYR A 215 25.55 15.95 -4.44
CA TYR A 215 24.47 14.98 -4.59
C TYR A 215 23.52 15.41 -5.70
N LYS A 216 22.82 14.45 -6.30
CA LYS A 216 21.65 14.75 -7.14
C LYS A 216 20.53 15.22 -6.21
N ILE A 217 20.01 16.41 -6.43
CA ILE A 217 18.92 16.99 -5.63
C ILE A 217 17.69 17.14 -6.51
N THR A 218 16.53 16.73 -6.01
CA THR A 218 15.23 17.02 -6.60
C THR A 218 14.35 17.73 -5.58
N LEU A 219 13.82 18.89 -5.94
CA LEU A 219 12.83 19.62 -5.13
C LEU A 219 11.43 19.08 -5.43
N VAL A 220 10.73 18.58 -4.41
CA VAL A 220 9.35 18.11 -4.53
C VAL A 220 8.41 19.17 -3.97
N ALA A 221 7.77 19.91 -4.87
CA ALA A 221 6.72 20.85 -4.55
C ALA A 221 5.41 20.10 -4.33
N HIS A 222 4.83 20.26 -3.14
CA HIS A 222 3.57 19.65 -2.73
C HIS A 222 2.39 20.60 -2.91
N HIS A 223 2.67 21.87 -3.18
CA HIS A 223 1.68 22.86 -3.59
C HIS A 223 2.20 23.74 -4.72
N LYS A 224 1.32 24.17 -5.64
CA LYS A 224 1.70 24.96 -6.83
C LYS A 224 2.47 26.24 -6.51
N THR A 225 2.17 26.89 -5.37
CA THR A 225 2.91 28.10 -4.95
C THR A 225 4.37 27.79 -4.66
N GLU A 226 4.68 26.61 -4.14
CA GLU A 226 6.04 26.16 -3.90
C GLU A 226 6.76 25.93 -5.23
N TYR A 227 6.11 25.27 -6.19
CA TYR A 227 6.66 25.03 -7.52
C TYR A 227 7.10 26.33 -8.19
N PHE A 228 6.22 27.34 -8.26
CA PHE A 228 6.57 28.64 -8.84
C PHE A 228 7.60 29.41 -8.00
N SER A 229 7.57 29.29 -6.67
CA SER A 229 8.57 29.90 -5.80
C SER A 229 9.96 29.31 -6.01
N PHE A 230 10.06 27.99 -6.17
CA PHE A 230 11.32 27.31 -6.48
C PHE A 230 11.84 27.69 -7.85
N LEU A 231 10.99 27.73 -8.89
CA LEU A 231 11.39 28.19 -10.23
C LEU A 231 12.01 29.59 -10.18
N ASN A 232 11.37 30.53 -9.46
CA ASN A 232 11.90 31.88 -9.29
C ASN A 232 13.20 31.90 -8.47
N PHE A 233 13.27 31.11 -7.40
CA PHE A 233 14.46 31.05 -6.54
C PHE A 233 15.68 30.51 -7.28
N LEU A 234 15.53 29.41 -8.04
CA LEU A 234 16.60 28.77 -8.80
C LEU A 234 17.07 29.63 -9.96
N LYS A 235 16.12 30.20 -10.73
CA LYS A 235 16.43 31.11 -11.85
C LYS A 235 17.29 32.29 -11.42
N ASN A 236 16.98 32.90 -10.27
CA ASN A 236 17.72 34.05 -9.75
C ASN A 236 19.14 33.71 -9.25
N ARG A 237 19.50 32.43 -9.17
CA ARG A 237 20.78 31.94 -8.63
C ARG A 237 21.53 31.03 -9.61
N GLU A 238 21.03 30.86 -10.82
CA GLU A 238 21.62 29.99 -11.85
C GLU A 238 21.87 28.55 -11.34
N LEU A 239 20.96 28.03 -10.50
CA LEU A 239 21.03 26.67 -9.99
C LEU A 239 20.21 25.73 -10.89
N ASP A 240 20.84 24.63 -11.35
CA ASP A 240 20.19 23.61 -12.16
C ASP A 240 19.74 22.44 -11.26
N ILE A 241 18.55 22.58 -10.68
CA ILE A 241 17.94 21.59 -9.79
C ILE A 241 16.57 21.24 -10.34
N GLU A 242 16.30 19.93 -10.45
CA GLU A 242 15.01 19.43 -10.88
C GLU A 242 13.91 19.80 -9.87
N ILE A 243 12.78 20.31 -10.36
CA ILE A 243 11.60 20.57 -9.54
C ILE A 243 10.46 19.70 -10.04
N ILE A 244 9.89 18.89 -9.16
CA ILE A 244 8.73 18.05 -9.44
C ILE A 244 7.50 18.63 -8.72
N PHE A 245 6.39 18.67 -9.45
CA PHE A 245 5.06 18.96 -8.93
C PHE A 245 4.08 18.04 -9.64
N SER A 246 3.15 17.42 -8.89
CA SER A 246 2.02 16.72 -9.48
C SER A 246 0.70 17.16 -8.85
N SER A 247 -0.34 17.23 -9.68
CA SER A 247 -1.73 17.37 -9.26
C SER A 247 -2.36 16.07 -8.78
N PHE A 248 -1.72 14.94 -9.04
CA PHE A 248 -2.13 13.61 -8.62
C PHE A 248 -1.09 13.09 -7.63
N TYR A 249 -1.42 13.07 -6.33
CA TYR A 249 -0.44 12.69 -5.32
C TYR A 249 0.03 11.22 -5.49
N GLN A 250 -0.71 10.39 -6.21
CA GLN A 250 -0.29 9.02 -6.55
C GLN A 250 1.02 9.00 -7.35
N ASP A 251 1.27 10.01 -8.17
CA ASP A 251 2.56 10.15 -8.89
C ASP A 251 3.73 10.28 -7.91
N LEU A 252 3.47 10.69 -6.66
CA LEU A 252 4.51 10.79 -5.64
C LEU A 252 5.05 9.41 -5.24
N HIS A 253 4.35 8.30 -5.48
CA HIS A 253 4.88 6.96 -5.21
C HIS A 253 6.15 6.70 -6.02
N ASP A 254 6.11 7.00 -7.31
CA ASP A 254 7.26 6.81 -8.20
C ASP A 254 8.36 7.83 -7.92
N VAL A 255 7.96 9.09 -7.69
CA VAL A 255 8.90 10.18 -7.37
C VAL A 255 9.69 9.86 -6.10
N TYR A 256 9.01 9.51 -5.01
CA TYR A 256 9.67 9.24 -3.74
C TYR A 256 10.50 7.96 -3.77
N ARG A 257 10.03 6.91 -4.46
CA ARG A 257 10.77 5.65 -4.64
C ARG A 257 12.15 5.85 -5.31
N GLY A 258 12.30 6.91 -6.10
CA GLY A 258 13.57 7.28 -6.75
C GLY A 258 14.67 7.78 -5.82
N PHE A 259 14.34 8.20 -4.59
CA PHE A 259 15.32 8.80 -3.67
C PHE A 259 16.08 7.78 -2.82
N ASP A 260 17.21 8.22 -2.26
CA ASP A 260 18.02 7.50 -1.27
C ASP A 260 17.94 8.15 0.13
N LEU A 261 17.52 9.41 0.20
CA LEU A 261 17.29 10.18 1.42
C LEU A 261 16.22 11.24 1.16
N VAL A 262 15.32 11.46 2.12
CA VAL A 262 14.35 12.56 2.10
C VAL A 262 14.70 13.62 3.14
N ILE A 263 14.86 14.87 2.73
CA ILE A 263 15.06 16.00 3.66
C ILE A 263 13.85 16.93 3.53
N SER A 264 13.17 17.24 4.62
CA SER A 264 11.94 18.01 4.51
C SER A 264 11.58 18.85 5.71
N THR A 265 10.92 19.98 5.48
CA THR A 265 10.19 20.70 6.54
C THR A 265 8.89 19.99 6.94
N ARG A 266 8.38 19.07 6.11
CA ARG A 266 7.15 18.32 6.32
C ARG A 266 7.46 16.96 6.93
N LEU A 267 6.83 16.69 8.07
CA LEU A 267 6.85 15.37 8.69
C LEU A 267 6.40 14.28 7.72
N HIS A 268 5.22 14.45 7.13
CA HIS A 268 4.61 13.41 6.31
C HIS A 268 5.36 13.16 5.01
N ALA A 269 6.16 14.10 4.50
CA ALA A 269 7.07 13.84 3.38
C ALA A 269 8.16 12.83 3.80
N CYS A 270 8.74 12.97 4.99
CA CYS A 270 9.73 12.02 5.49
C CYS A 270 9.08 10.68 5.85
N LEU A 271 7.89 10.66 6.44
CA LEU A 271 7.18 9.41 6.75
C LEU A 271 6.73 8.66 5.49
N TYR A 272 6.36 9.38 4.43
CA TYR A 272 6.03 8.80 3.14
C TYR A 272 7.27 8.21 2.46
N GLY A 273 8.39 8.94 2.44
CA GLY A 273 9.69 8.38 2.04
C GLY A 273 10.09 7.16 2.86
N LEU A 274 9.90 7.21 4.18
CA LEU A 274 10.13 6.07 5.06
C LEU A 274 9.25 4.90 4.67
N GLY A 275 7.99 5.09 4.28
CA GLY A 275 7.12 4.02 3.77
C GLY A 275 7.70 3.22 2.59
N HIS A 276 8.58 3.84 1.80
CA HIS A 276 9.37 3.20 0.74
C HIS A 276 10.69 2.58 1.22
N GLY A 277 11.02 2.63 2.51
CA GLY A 277 12.31 2.17 3.07
C GLY A 277 13.42 3.20 2.96
N ILE A 278 13.08 4.47 2.72
CA ILE A 278 14.05 5.55 2.51
C ILE A 278 14.16 6.37 3.79
N PRO A 279 15.35 6.53 4.40
CA PRO A 279 15.51 7.34 5.60
C PRO A 279 15.24 8.82 5.30
N GLY A 280 15.04 9.62 6.35
CA GLY A 280 14.83 11.05 6.16
C GLY A 280 15.27 11.94 7.31
N ILE A 281 15.29 13.25 7.09
CA ILE A 281 15.59 14.25 8.12
C ILE A 281 14.50 15.32 8.07
N VAL A 282 13.78 15.47 9.19
CA VAL A 282 12.80 16.55 9.33
C VAL A 282 13.51 17.80 9.85
N ILE A 283 13.49 18.88 9.06
CA ILE A 283 14.07 20.17 9.44
C ILE A 283 12.95 21.16 9.73
N ASN A 284 12.63 21.38 11.01
CA ASN A 284 11.51 22.23 11.39
C ASN A 284 11.70 22.77 12.81
N GLU A 285 11.04 23.86 13.17
CA GLU A 285 11.12 24.50 14.50
C GLU A 285 10.06 23.97 15.48
N THR A 286 9.05 23.26 14.98
CA THR A 286 7.90 22.84 15.78
C THR A 286 8.18 21.58 16.59
N GLY A 287 8.07 21.67 17.92
CA GLY A 287 8.17 20.53 18.84
C GLY A 287 7.10 19.45 18.62
N ARG A 288 6.07 19.69 17.78
CA ARG A 288 5.12 18.65 17.38
C ARG A 288 5.80 17.42 16.78
N HIS A 289 6.90 17.65 16.05
CA HIS A 289 7.62 16.60 15.35
C HIS A 289 8.36 15.69 16.32
N THR A 290 8.82 16.19 17.48
CA THR A 290 9.56 15.35 18.44
C THR A 290 8.69 14.28 19.08
N HIS A 291 7.37 14.50 19.18
CA HIS A 291 6.44 13.52 19.75
C HIS A 291 5.81 12.61 18.70
N CYS A 292 5.65 13.09 17.46
CA CYS A 292 5.10 12.29 16.37
C CYS A 292 6.14 11.35 15.75
N LEU A 293 7.43 11.71 15.84
CA LEU A 293 8.55 10.89 15.39
C LEU A 293 9.03 9.86 16.43
N ASP A 294 8.39 9.77 17.60
CA ASP A 294 8.73 8.77 18.60
C ASP A 294 8.61 7.36 18.00
N GLY A 295 9.65 6.53 18.14
CA GLY A 295 9.73 5.21 17.49
C GLY A 295 10.14 5.18 16.01
N PHE A 296 10.24 6.31 15.31
CA PHE A 296 10.72 6.38 13.93
C PHE A 296 12.25 6.58 13.87
N ILE A 297 13.01 5.52 14.14
CA ILE A 297 14.47 5.58 14.36
C ILE A 297 15.28 6.12 13.17
N HIS A 298 14.75 6.01 11.94
CA HIS A 298 15.41 6.42 10.70
C HIS A 298 14.98 7.81 10.22
N VAL A 299 14.25 8.56 11.05
CA VAL A 299 13.76 9.91 10.74
C VAL A 299 13.99 10.88 11.92
N PRO A 300 15.22 11.36 12.15
CA PRO A 300 15.49 12.38 13.14
C PRO A 300 14.86 13.73 12.80
N TRP A 301 14.65 14.52 13.86
CA TRP A 301 14.25 15.92 13.77
C TRP A 301 15.40 16.85 14.14
N VAL A 302 15.58 17.91 13.36
CA VAL A 302 16.58 18.96 13.60
C VAL A 302 15.98 20.35 13.34
N ASN A 303 16.54 21.37 13.98
CA ASN A 303 16.11 22.77 13.83
C ASN A 303 17.26 23.76 13.65
N LYS A 304 18.50 23.25 13.54
CA LYS A 304 19.73 24.04 13.41
C LYS A 304 20.68 23.36 12.44
N TYR A 305 21.52 24.15 11.78
CA TYR A 305 22.45 23.67 10.77
C TYR A 305 23.48 22.68 11.35
N GLU A 306 24.03 22.95 12.54
CA GLU A 306 25.02 22.09 13.19
C GLU A 306 24.41 20.74 13.61
N SER A 307 23.12 20.74 13.96
CA SER A 307 22.39 19.49 14.24
C SER A 307 22.07 18.73 12.97
N PHE A 308 21.73 19.43 11.89
CA PHE A 308 21.59 18.82 10.58
C PHE A 308 22.89 18.15 10.15
N GLU A 309 24.04 18.82 10.21
CA GLU A 309 25.33 18.23 9.80
C GLU A 309 25.63 16.95 10.57
N ARG A 310 25.45 16.96 11.90
CA ARG A 310 25.66 15.77 12.73
C ARG A 310 24.74 14.61 12.34
N GLU A 311 23.45 14.86 12.14
CA GLU A 311 22.52 13.78 11.75
C GLU A 311 22.75 13.33 10.31
N PHE A 312 23.11 14.24 9.41
CA PHE A 312 23.46 13.92 8.02
C PHE A 312 24.70 13.03 7.94
N GLU A 313 25.76 13.30 8.72
CA GLU A 313 26.92 12.42 8.80
C GLU A 313 26.55 11.00 9.28
N LYS A 314 25.62 10.88 10.24
CA LYS A 314 25.10 9.56 10.63
C LYS A 314 24.36 8.89 9.47
N MET A 315 23.53 9.63 8.73
CA MET A 315 22.79 9.09 7.57
C MET A 315 23.75 8.52 6.52
N LEU A 316 24.89 9.17 6.28
CA LEU A 316 25.90 8.69 5.32
C LEU A 316 26.54 7.35 5.73
N THR A 317 26.48 6.99 7.01
CA THR A 317 27.02 5.72 7.54
C THR A 317 25.99 4.60 7.63
N LEU A 318 24.70 4.87 7.38
CA LEU A 318 23.66 3.84 7.44
C LEU A 318 23.83 2.80 6.33
N ASP A 319 23.50 1.55 6.67
CA ASP A 319 23.22 0.54 5.66
C ASP A 319 21.78 0.71 5.18
N LEU A 320 21.61 1.30 4.00
CA LEU A 320 20.29 1.55 3.41
C LEU A 320 19.51 0.25 3.15
N SER A 321 20.20 -0.88 2.92
CA SER A 321 19.56 -2.19 2.83
C SER A 321 18.94 -2.61 4.16
N GLN A 322 19.63 -2.34 5.27
CA GLN A 322 19.10 -2.62 6.60
C GLN A 322 17.96 -1.66 6.96
N VAL A 323 18.06 -0.37 6.61
CA VAL A 323 16.96 0.59 6.81
C VAL A 323 15.68 0.11 6.14
N SER A 324 15.76 -0.37 4.89
CA SER A 324 14.62 -0.94 4.17
C SER A 324 13.98 -2.11 4.94
N LYS A 325 14.79 -3.08 5.41
CA LYS A 325 14.31 -4.23 6.21
C LYS A 325 13.67 -3.81 7.53
N ASP A 326 14.29 -2.88 8.25
CA ASP A 326 13.78 -2.37 9.52
C ASP A 326 12.41 -1.72 9.33
N VAL A 327 12.24 -0.96 8.24
CA VAL A 327 10.95 -0.32 7.95
C VAL A 327 9.89 -1.33 7.56
N GLU A 328 10.22 -2.37 6.78
CA GLU A 328 9.27 -3.43 6.46
C GLU A 328 8.73 -4.08 7.74
N GLN A 329 9.61 -4.42 8.68
CA GLN A 329 9.21 -4.95 9.98
C GLN A 329 8.37 -3.93 10.78
N PHE A 330 8.80 -2.66 10.82
CA PHE A 330 8.07 -1.62 11.53
C PHE A 330 6.64 -1.42 10.99
N LYS A 331 6.43 -1.53 9.68
CA LYS A 331 5.09 -1.48 9.07
C LYS A 331 4.22 -2.64 9.54
N ILE A 332 4.76 -3.86 9.57
CA ILE A 332 4.06 -5.05 10.08
C ILE A 332 3.63 -4.83 11.54
N ASP A 333 4.57 -4.40 12.38
CA ASP A 333 4.32 -4.16 13.80
C ASP A 333 3.28 -3.04 14.01
N LEU A 334 3.35 -1.98 13.21
CA LEU A 334 2.42 -0.86 13.28
C LEU A 334 1.00 -1.29 12.90
N VAL A 335 0.83 -2.04 11.81
CA VAL A 335 -0.46 -2.62 11.43
C VAL A 335 -0.97 -3.49 12.59
N GLY A 336 -0.14 -4.39 13.12
CA GLY A 336 -0.50 -5.24 14.26
C GLY A 336 -1.00 -4.47 15.48
N LYS A 337 -0.37 -3.34 15.82
CA LYS A 337 -0.82 -2.43 16.91
C LYS A 337 -2.19 -1.84 16.62
N TYR A 338 -2.43 -1.35 15.40
CA TYR A 338 -3.74 -0.83 15.01
C TYR A 338 -4.81 -1.92 15.04
N LEU A 339 -4.55 -3.11 14.50
CA LEU A 339 -5.50 -4.21 14.49
C LEU A 339 -5.88 -4.64 15.92
N THR A 340 -4.88 -4.86 16.78
CA THR A 340 -5.08 -5.27 18.18
C THR A 340 -5.88 -4.22 18.96
N THR A 341 -5.67 -2.94 18.66
CA THR A 341 -6.37 -1.84 19.33
C THR A 341 -7.81 -1.68 18.83
N LEU A 342 -8.04 -1.85 17.52
CA LEU A 342 -9.33 -1.56 16.89
C LEU A 342 -10.30 -2.75 16.89
N ALA A 343 -9.80 -3.99 16.78
CA ALA A 343 -10.63 -5.20 16.68
C ALA A 343 -11.66 -5.34 17.80
N PRO A 344 -11.30 -5.18 19.09
CA PRO A 344 -12.24 -5.39 20.20
C PRO A 344 -13.36 -4.35 20.20
N VAL A 345 -13.05 -3.11 19.83
CA VAL A 345 -14.02 -1.99 19.84
C VAL A 345 -14.98 -2.06 18.65
N LEU A 346 -14.52 -2.63 17.53
CA LEU A 346 -15.32 -2.78 16.32
C LEU A 346 -16.12 -4.09 16.28
N ASN A 347 -16.06 -4.90 17.35
CA ASN A 347 -16.68 -6.23 17.44
C ASN A 347 -16.32 -7.14 16.26
N LEU A 348 -15.06 -7.05 15.83
CA LEU A 348 -14.52 -7.94 14.80
C LEU A 348 -14.15 -9.29 15.42
N PRO A 349 -14.33 -10.41 14.70
CA PRO A 349 -13.92 -11.72 15.20
C PRO A 349 -12.43 -11.70 15.58
N GLU A 350 -12.05 -12.40 16.65
CA GLU A 350 -10.69 -12.42 17.23
C GLU A 350 -9.58 -12.77 16.22
N ASN A 351 -9.93 -13.42 15.11
CA ASN A 351 -9.02 -13.79 14.02
C ASN A 351 -8.99 -12.75 12.89
N ILE A 352 -8.57 -11.51 13.18
CA ILE A 352 -8.09 -10.60 12.12
C ILE A 352 -6.72 -11.12 11.68
N ALA A 353 -6.71 -12.05 10.73
CA ALA A 353 -5.45 -12.66 10.30
C ALA A 353 -4.57 -11.61 9.61
N LEU A 354 -3.55 -11.16 10.33
CA LEU A 354 -2.28 -10.75 9.75
C LEU A 354 -1.76 -11.92 8.88
N PRO A 355 -0.90 -11.65 7.87
CA PRO A 355 -0.20 -12.72 7.17
C PRO A 355 0.38 -13.67 8.21
N CYS A 356 -0.05 -14.93 8.16
CA CYS A 356 0.27 -15.90 9.19
C CYS A 356 1.39 -16.82 8.72
N LYS A 357 2.09 -17.41 9.68
CA LYS A 357 2.98 -18.52 9.40
C LYS A 357 2.10 -19.76 9.19
N PRO A 358 2.22 -20.48 8.06
CA PRO A 358 1.37 -21.63 7.78
C PRO A 358 1.67 -22.78 8.75
N GLU A 359 0.67 -23.65 8.97
CA GLU A 359 0.83 -24.86 9.79
C GLU A 359 1.82 -25.85 9.19
N ASN A 360 1.90 -25.91 7.85
CA ASN A 360 2.84 -26.73 7.10
C ASN A 360 3.72 -25.85 6.20
N ASP A 361 4.95 -26.29 5.95
CA ASP A 361 5.91 -25.54 5.14
C ASP A 361 5.85 -25.86 3.65
N LYS A 362 4.84 -26.61 3.19
CA LYS A 362 4.61 -26.93 1.77
C LYS A 362 3.25 -26.42 1.33
N LEU A 363 3.15 -25.90 0.12
CA LEU A 363 1.91 -25.39 -0.47
C LEU A 363 1.54 -26.22 -1.70
N ASN A 364 0.26 -26.61 -1.79
CA ASN A 364 -0.34 -27.24 -2.97
C ASN A 364 -1.46 -26.31 -3.46
N ILE A 365 -1.22 -25.61 -4.57
CA ILE A 365 -2.12 -24.57 -5.07
C ILE A 365 -2.82 -24.99 -6.35
N GLY A 366 -4.12 -24.71 -6.41
CA GLY A 366 -5.00 -25.30 -7.42
C GLY A 366 -5.15 -26.79 -7.19
N CYS A 367 -5.27 -27.22 -5.92
CA CYS A 367 -5.18 -28.63 -5.58
C CYS A 367 -6.31 -29.48 -6.18
N GLY A 368 -7.45 -28.88 -6.54
CA GLY A 368 -8.64 -29.61 -6.95
C GLY A 368 -8.97 -30.73 -5.95
N ASN A 369 -9.21 -31.94 -6.47
CA ASN A 369 -9.45 -33.14 -5.66
C ASN A 369 -8.15 -33.82 -5.17
N ASP A 370 -6.97 -33.33 -5.54
CA ASP A 370 -5.66 -33.90 -5.14
C ASP A 370 -5.17 -33.27 -3.82
N TYR A 371 -5.91 -33.51 -2.74
CA TYR A 371 -5.49 -33.09 -1.41
C TYR A 371 -4.24 -33.87 -0.96
N LYS A 372 -3.20 -33.15 -0.51
CA LYS A 372 -1.94 -33.75 -0.03
C LYS A 372 -1.75 -33.51 1.47
N GLU A 373 -1.64 -34.60 2.22
CA GLU A 373 -1.27 -34.55 3.64
C GLU A 373 0.12 -33.92 3.82
N GLY A 374 0.26 -33.07 4.84
CA GLY A 374 1.50 -32.32 5.10
C GLY A 374 1.73 -31.13 4.15
N PHE A 375 0.75 -30.78 3.33
CA PHE A 375 0.71 -29.53 2.57
C PHE A 375 -0.39 -28.63 3.14
N VAL A 376 -0.25 -27.33 2.91
CA VAL A 376 -1.38 -26.40 2.87
C VAL A 376 -2.01 -26.53 1.48
N ASN A 377 -3.26 -26.95 1.41
CA ASN A 377 -4.00 -27.19 0.17
C ASN A 377 -4.97 -26.03 -0.09
N ILE A 378 -4.83 -25.38 -1.25
CA ILE A 378 -5.59 -24.19 -1.62
C ILE A 378 -6.24 -24.37 -2.99
N ASP A 379 -7.52 -24.02 -3.08
CA ASP A 379 -8.25 -24.00 -4.34
C ASP A 379 -9.36 -22.94 -4.32
N GLY A 380 -9.79 -22.46 -5.49
CA GLY A 380 -10.93 -21.54 -5.61
C GLY A 380 -12.29 -22.24 -5.55
N ASN A 381 -12.34 -23.57 -5.68
CA ASN A 381 -13.57 -24.34 -5.74
C ASN A 381 -14.16 -24.60 -4.34
N THR A 382 -15.23 -23.87 -4.03
CA THR A 382 -16.00 -24.01 -2.78
C THR A 382 -16.68 -25.37 -2.58
N LYS A 383 -16.74 -26.24 -3.61
CA LYS A 383 -17.43 -27.54 -3.57
C LYS A 383 -16.51 -28.74 -3.30
N LEU A 384 -15.20 -28.54 -3.13
CA LEU A 384 -14.28 -29.63 -2.87
C LEU A 384 -14.61 -30.33 -1.55
N GLU A 385 -14.53 -31.67 -1.53
CA GLU A 385 -14.76 -32.48 -0.33
C GLU A 385 -13.75 -32.13 0.77
N ARG A 386 -12.52 -31.78 0.39
CA ARG A 386 -11.44 -31.44 1.31
C ARG A 386 -10.48 -30.40 0.71
N VAL A 387 -10.30 -29.29 1.41
CA VAL A 387 -9.33 -28.23 1.12
C VAL A 387 -9.06 -27.45 2.41
N ASP A 388 -7.84 -26.97 2.62
CA ASP A 388 -7.51 -26.22 3.84
C ASP A 388 -7.99 -24.76 3.73
N TYR A 389 -7.84 -24.16 2.54
CA TYR A 389 -8.34 -22.81 2.26
C TYR A 389 -9.05 -22.73 0.91
N VAL A 390 -10.28 -22.23 0.92
CA VAL A 390 -10.96 -21.80 -0.30
C VAL A 390 -10.52 -20.36 -0.62
N PHE A 391 -9.78 -20.18 -1.71
CA PHE A 391 -9.11 -18.93 -2.04
C PHE A 391 -9.23 -18.60 -3.54
N ASP A 392 -9.96 -17.53 -3.87
CA ASP A 392 -10.01 -17.00 -5.24
C ASP A 392 -8.83 -16.06 -5.48
N ILE A 393 -7.79 -16.60 -6.13
CA ILE A 393 -6.56 -15.88 -6.43
C ILE A 393 -6.76 -14.73 -7.44
N ASN A 394 -7.91 -14.62 -8.12
CA ASN A 394 -8.21 -13.45 -8.97
C ASN A 394 -8.71 -12.26 -8.15
N GLN A 395 -9.11 -12.48 -6.88
CA GLN A 395 -9.65 -11.43 -6.01
C GLN A 395 -8.72 -11.06 -4.86
N LYS A 396 -7.86 -12.00 -4.43
CA LYS A 396 -6.98 -11.84 -3.28
C LYS A 396 -5.58 -12.35 -3.61
N SER A 397 -4.56 -11.73 -3.04
CA SER A 397 -3.17 -12.19 -3.22
C SER A 397 -2.79 -13.14 -2.08
N LEU A 398 -2.06 -14.21 -2.37
CA LEU A 398 -1.54 -15.11 -1.33
C LEU A 398 -0.61 -14.39 -0.34
N LYS A 399 0.05 -13.30 -0.76
CA LYS A 399 0.88 -12.44 0.11
C LYS A 399 0.06 -11.73 1.20
N GLU A 400 -1.25 -11.61 1.00
CA GLU A 400 -2.16 -11.05 2.02
C GLU A 400 -2.47 -12.08 3.12
N HIS A 401 -2.28 -13.37 2.83
CA HIS A 401 -2.64 -14.47 3.72
C HIS A 401 -1.42 -15.13 4.38
N PHE A 402 -0.32 -15.29 3.65
CA PHE A 402 0.91 -15.91 4.13
C PHE A 402 2.06 -14.92 4.19
N GLN A 403 2.94 -15.08 5.19
CA GLN A 403 4.16 -14.31 5.29
C GLN A 403 5.13 -14.66 4.15
N LYS A 404 6.03 -13.74 3.79
CA LYS A 404 7.17 -14.05 2.92
C LYS A 404 7.98 -15.21 3.51
N GLU A 405 8.64 -15.98 2.65
CA GLU A 405 9.53 -17.06 3.07
C GLU A 405 8.88 -18.11 3.99
N SER A 406 7.59 -18.35 3.79
CA SER A 406 6.81 -19.29 4.59
C SER A 406 6.98 -20.74 4.13
N PHE A 407 7.21 -20.97 2.84
CA PHE A 407 7.18 -22.30 2.24
C PHE A 407 8.57 -22.76 1.77
N SER A 408 8.94 -24.00 2.05
CA SER A 408 10.11 -24.66 1.47
C SER A 408 9.81 -25.26 0.09
N TYR A 409 8.52 -25.52 -0.20
CA TYR A 409 8.08 -26.16 -1.43
C TYR A 409 6.70 -25.66 -1.87
N ILE A 410 6.54 -25.29 -3.14
CA ILE A 410 5.26 -24.92 -3.74
C ILE A 410 5.00 -25.85 -4.94
N LEU A 411 3.86 -26.53 -4.92
CA LEU A 411 3.36 -27.40 -5.97
C LEU A 411 2.19 -26.71 -6.68
N ALA A 412 2.27 -26.58 -8.01
CA ALA A 412 1.16 -26.12 -8.84
C ALA A 412 1.04 -27.02 -10.09
N GLN A 413 -0.03 -27.81 -10.14
CA GLN A 413 -0.23 -28.84 -11.16
C GLN A 413 -1.43 -28.47 -12.01
N ASP A 414 -1.21 -28.37 -13.32
CA ASP A 414 -2.24 -28.03 -14.31
C ASP A 414 -3.02 -26.75 -13.89
N PHE A 415 -2.26 -25.69 -13.54
CA PHE A 415 -2.76 -24.47 -12.88
C PHE A 415 -2.34 -23.19 -13.61
N ILE A 416 -1.06 -23.02 -13.90
CA ILE A 416 -0.50 -21.75 -14.41
C ILE A 416 -1.04 -21.38 -15.79
N GLU A 417 -1.38 -22.36 -16.62
CA GLU A 417 -1.97 -22.20 -17.94
C GLU A 417 -3.39 -21.61 -17.91
N HIS A 418 -4.08 -21.66 -16.77
CA HIS A 418 -5.42 -21.09 -16.58
C HIS A 418 -5.41 -19.57 -16.32
N HIS A 419 -4.22 -18.96 -16.31
CA HIS A 419 -4.02 -17.54 -16.11
C HIS A 419 -3.55 -16.87 -17.40
N PHE A 420 -3.96 -15.62 -17.62
CA PHE A 420 -3.36 -14.84 -18.71
C PHE A 420 -1.85 -14.72 -18.46
N HIS A 421 -1.06 -14.56 -19.52
CA HIS A 421 0.40 -14.54 -19.41
C HIS A 421 0.92 -13.61 -18.28
N TRP A 422 0.35 -12.39 -18.17
CA TRP A 422 0.75 -11.45 -17.12
C TRP A 422 0.33 -11.87 -15.71
N GLU A 423 -0.89 -12.41 -15.54
CA GLU A 423 -1.37 -12.96 -14.26
C GLU A 423 -0.51 -14.15 -13.82
N ALA A 424 -0.13 -15.02 -14.75
CA ALA A 424 0.75 -16.15 -14.49
C ALA A 424 2.12 -15.67 -13.99
N LEU A 425 2.68 -14.64 -14.62
CA LEU A 425 3.93 -14.05 -14.16
C LEU A 425 3.81 -13.41 -12.76
N GLU A 426 2.72 -12.71 -12.48
CA GLU A 426 2.43 -12.16 -11.13
C GLU A 426 2.32 -13.28 -10.07
N LEU A 427 1.68 -14.40 -10.42
CA LEU A 427 1.59 -15.58 -9.55
C LEU A 427 2.96 -16.22 -9.32
N LEU A 428 3.78 -16.38 -10.36
CA LEU A 428 5.14 -16.92 -10.21
C LEU A 428 6.02 -16.00 -9.35
N ALA A 429 5.87 -14.68 -9.47
CA ALA A 429 6.54 -13.70 -8.59
C ALA A 429 6.00 -13.75 -7.15
N CYS A 430 4.69 -13.99 -7.00
CA CYS A 430 4.06 -14.23 -5.71
C CYS A 430 4.65 -15.47 -5.02
N PHE A 431 4.71 -16.59 -5.73
CA PHE A 431 5.33 -17.82 -5.26
C PHE A 431 6.79 -17.62 -4.87
N HIS A 432 7.56 -16.89 -5.68
CA HIS A 432 8.97 -16.58 -5.39
C HIS A 432 9.11 -15.89 -4.03
N SER A 433 8.24 -14.93 -3.74
CA SER A 433 8.27 -14.20 -2.46
C SER A 433 7.87 -15.05 -1.26
N LEU A 434 7.00 -16.04 -1.47
CA LEU A 434 6.51 -16.95 -0.44
C LEU A 434 7.49 -18.10 -0.16
N LEU A 435 8.35 -18.43 -1.11
CA LEU A 435 9.42 -19.41 -0.94
C LEU A 435 10.50 -18.89 0.02
N LYS A 436 10.98 -19.78 0.87
CA LYS A 436 12.22 -19.63 1.64
C LYS A 436 13.42 -19.52 0.71
N PRO A 437 14.58 -19.00 1.16
CA PRO A 437 15.84 -19.18 0.46
C PRO A 437 16.04 -20.66 0.12
N ASP A 438 16.46 -20.94 -1.11
CA ASP A 438 16.59 -22.29 -1.67
C ASP A 438 15.28 -23.11 -1.71
N GLY A 439 14.13 -22.46 -1.54
CA GLY A 439 12.81 -23.08 -1.69
C GLY A 439 12.54 -23.47 -3.14
N LEU A 440 11.82 -24.57 -3.32
CA LEU A 440 11.57 -25.20 -4.62
C LEU A 440 10.13 -24.92 -5.10
N ILE A 441 9.98 -24.48 -6.34
CA ILE A 441 8.70 -24.53 -7.05
C ILE A 441 8.69 -25.72 -7.99
N ASP A 442 7.55 -26.41 -8.02
CA ASP A 442 7.32 -27.60 -8.85
C ASP A 442 6.01 -27.43 -9.64
N LEU A 443 6.15 -27.24 -10.95
CA LEU A 443 5.08 -26.91 -11.87
C LEU A 443 4.84 -28.05 -12.85
N ARG A 444 3.58 -28.37 -13.12
CA ARG A 444 3.20 -29.19 -14.28
C ARG A 444 2.21 -28.42 -15.13
N LEU A 445 2.46 -28.41 -16.43
CA LEU A 445 1.62 -27.71 -17.40
C LEU A 445 1.78 -28.30 -18.81
N PRO A 446 0.82 -28.10 -19.72
CA PRO A 446 0.95 -28.52 -21.11
C PRO A 446 2.18 -27.91 -21.79
N ASN A 447 2.89 -28.73 -22.59
CA ASN A 447 3.96 -28.24 -23.46
C ASN A 447 3.43 -28.10 -24.88
N VAL A 448 3.29 -26.86 -25.33
CA VAL A 448 2.80 -26.52 -26.67
C VAL A 448 3.64 -27.18 -27.76
N GLU A 449 4.97 -27.18 -27.66
CA GLU A 449 5.85 -27.78 -28.68
C GLU A 449 5.57 -29.27 -28.83
N SER A 450 5.52 -29.99 -27.71
CA SER A 450 5.23 -31.43 -27.71
C SER A 450 3.82 -31.75 -28.16
N LEU A 451 2.84 -30.88 -27.86
CA LEU A 451 1.48 -31.00 -28.40
C LEU A 451 1.47 -30.87 -29.93
N PHE A 452 2.19 -29.89 -30.47
CA PHE A 452 2.29 -29.70 -31.92
C PHE A 452 3.01 -30.85 -32.62
N ASP A 453 4.05 -31.41 -32.00
CA ASP A 453 4.83 -32.54 -32.53
C ASP A 453 4.12 -33.90 -32.38
N SER A 454 3.09 -34.00 -31.54
CA SER A 454 2.35 -35.24 -31.35
C SER A 454 1.55 -35.67 -32.59
N ASP A 455 1.28 -36.97 -32.73
CA ASP A 455 0.41 -37.54 -33.78
C ASP A 455 -1.10 -37.31 -33.52
N MET A 456 -1.45 -36.46 -32.56
CA MET A 456 -2.85 -36.19 -32.20
C MET A 456 -3.60 -35.48 -33.32
N LYS A 457 -4.92 -35.69 -33.40
CA LYS A 457 -5.77 -34.91 -34.31
C LYS A 457 -5.80 -33.45 -33.88
N ILE A 458 -5.98 -32.54 -34.85
CA ILE A 458 -5.99 -31.10 -34.57
C ILE A 458 -7.05 -30.70 -33.52
N ASP A 459 -8.22 -31.32 -33.56
CA ASP A 459 -9.29 -31.05 -32.58
C ASP A 459 -8.87 -31.45 -31.16
N ASP A 460 -8.15 -32.56 -31.01
CA ASP A 460 -7.63 -32.98 -29.71
C ASP A 460 -6.52 -32.03 -29.25
N LYS A 461 -5.63 -31.60 -30.16
CA LYS A 461 -4.60 -30.59 -29.86
C LYS A 461 -5.23 -29.28 -29.37
N ILE A 462 -6.29 -28.81 -30.03
CA ILE A 462 -7.03 -27.60 -29.63
C ILE A 462 -7.58 -27.75 -28.21
N LYS A 463 -8.17 -28.89 -27.86
CA LYS A 463 -8.68 -29.16 -26.51
C LYS A 463 -7.59 -29.18 -25.45
N TRP A 464 -6.41 -29.72 -25.78
CA TRP A 464 -5.28 -29.70 -24.85
C TRP A 464 -4.66 -28.31 -24.70
N LEU A 465 -4.69 -27.48 -25.74
CA LEU A 465 -4.11 -26.14 -25.70
C LEU A 465 -4.99 -25.10 -25.01
N TYR A 466 -6.30 -25.15 -25.24
CA TYR A 466 -7.25 -24.13 -24.78
C TYR A 466 -8.21 -24.64 -23.70
N GLY A 467 -8.03 -25.88 -23.25
CA GLY A 467 -8.96 -26.58 -22.37
C GLY A 467 -10.13 -27.21 -23.11
N GLY A 468 -11.05 -27.80 -22.36
CA GLY A 468 -12.22 -28.48 -22.94
C GLY A 468 -12.01 -29.98 -23.20
N GLN A 469 -11.07 -30.62 -22.50
CA GLN A 469 -10.90 -32.09 -22.52
C GLN A 469 -12.15 -32.82 -22.01
N ASP A 470 -13.00 -32.12 -21.26
CA ASP A 470 -14.33 -32.56 -20.81
C ASP A 470 -15.42 -32.44 -21.91
N ILE A 471 -15.21 -31.62 -22.95
CA ILE A 471 -16.16 -31.40 -24.05
C ILE A 471 -16.25 -32.68 -24.90
N GLY A 472 -17.34 -33.42 -24.70
CA GLY A 472 -17.64 -34.67 -25.42
C GLY A 472 -17.28 -35.95 -24.66
N SER A 473 -16.89 -35.88 -23.38
CA SER A 473 -16.95 -37.06 -22.52
C SER A 473 -18.42 -37.39 -22.24
N PRO A 474 -18.91 -38.58 -22.62
CA PRO A 474 -20.32 -38.96 -22.47
C PRO A 474 -20.62 -39.39 -21.03
N VAL A 475 -20.45 -38.47 -20.08
CA VAL A 475 -20.96 -38.65 -18.72
C VAL A 475 -21.96 -37.53 -18.45
N GLU A 476 -23.15 -37.67 -19.03
CA GLU A 476 -24.33 -36.94 -18.56
C GLU A 476 -24.43 -37.13 -17.03
N GLY A 477 -24.37 -36.03 -16.28
CA GLY A 477 -24.46 -36.04 -14.82
C GLY A 477 -23.14 -36.04 -14.04
N SER A 478 -21.98 -35.80 -14.67
CA SER A 478 -20.75 -35.53 -13.91
C SER A 478 -20.74 -34.12 -13.29
N GLU A 479 -20.20 -33.97 -12.07
CA GLU A 479 -20.10 -32.70 -11.31
C GLU A 479 -19.46 -31.54 -12.10
N ASN A 480 -18.70 -31.85 -13.17
CA ASN A 480 -18.04 -30.90 -14.06
C ASN A 480 -19.02 -29.97 -14.80
N ASP A 481 -20.28 -30.39 -15.01
CA ASP A 481 -21.25 -29.63 -15.81
C ASP A 481 -21.82 -28.41 -15.06
N GLU A 482 -22.02 -28.52 -13.74
CA GLU A 482 -22.42 -27.39 -12.89
C GLU A 482 -21.25 -26.44 -12.61
N GLY A 483 -20.05 -26.99 -12.37
CA GLY A 483 -18.82 -26.21 -12.18
C GLY A 483 -18.54 -25.33 -13.40
N ARG A 484 -18.73 -25.88 -14.61
CA ARG A 484 -18.58 -25.14 -15.86
C ARG A 484 -19.64 -24.05 -16.07
N LYS A 485 -20.90 -24.29 -15.70
CA LYS A 485 -21.95 -23.26 -15.80
C LYS A 485 -21.72 -22.09 -14.84
N SER A 486 -21.16 -22.38 -13.68
CA SER A 486 -20.92 -21.39 -12.64
C SER A 486 -19.59 -20.65 -12.78
N HIS A 487 -18.53 -21.33 -13.25
CA HIS A 487 -17.18 -20.79 -13.33
C HIS A 487 -16.45 -21.26 -14.61
N PRO A 488 -16.97 -20.95 -15.81
CA PRO A 488 -16.40 -21.44 -17.07
C PRO A 488 -14.93 -21.01 -17.28
N GLN A 489 -14.51 -19.91 -16.67
CA GLN A 489 -13.16 -19.37 -16.76
C GLN A 489 -12.07 -20.29 -16.16
N TYR A 490 -12.42 -21.24 -15.28
CA TYR A 490 -11.46 -22.18 -14.67
C TYR A 490 -11.24 -23.44 -15.52
N TYR A 491 -12.01 -23.62 -16.60
CA TYR A 491 -11.94 -24.82 -17.45
C TYR A 491 -11.24 -24.57 -18.80
N CYS A 492 -10.77 -23.35 -19.01
CA CYS A 492 -10.06 -22.96 -20.23
C CYS A 492 -8.64 -22.53 -19.88
N HIS A 493 -7.67 -23.02 -20.66
CA HIS A 493 -6.33 -22.47 -20.62
C HIS A 493 -6.35 -21.11 -21.33
N LYS A 494 -5.70 -20.12 -20.74
CA LYS A 494 -5.61 -18.75 -21.24
C LYS A 494 -4.26 -18.46 -21.90
N TYR A 495 -3.25 -19.30 -21.65
CA TYR A 495 -1.94 -19.17 -22.26
C TYR A 495 -1.29 -20.54 -22.51
N GLY A 496 -0.62 -20.68 -23.65
CA GLY A 496 0.12 -21.89 -24.02
C GLY A 496 1.61 -21.71 -23.77
N TRP A 497 2.19 -22.60 -22.96
CA TRP A 497 3.60 -22.55 -22.58
C TRP A 497 4.46 -23.50 -23.41
N THR A 498 5.66 -23.05 -23.78
CA THR A 498 6.75 -23.92 -24.25
C THR A 498 7.79 -24.08 -23.15
N GLY A 499 8.68 -25.07 -23.25
CA GLY A 499 9.78 -25.22 -22.30
C GLY A 499 10.63 -23.95 -22.22
N ASP A 500 10.92 -23.36 -23.38
CA ASP A 500 11.64 -22.10 -23.51
C ASP A 500 10.92 -20.90 -22.89
N SER A 501 9.59 -20.81 -23.04
CA SER A 501 8.84 -19.65 -22.53
C SER A 501 8.73 -19.67 -21.00
N ILE A 502 8.52 -20.85 -20.39
CA ILE A 502 8.46 -20.97 -18.94
C ILE A 502 9.84 -20.79 -18.29
N VAL A 503 10.91 -21.28 -18.94
CA VAL A 503 12.29 -21.02 -18.49
C VAL A 503 12.57 -19.52 -18.46
N ARG A 504 12.31 -18.80 -19.56
CA ARG A 504 12.52 -17.34 -19.59
C ARG A 504 11.70 -16.60 -18.54
N ALA A 505 10.45 -17.02 -18.31
CA ALA A 505 9.60 -16.44 -17.28
C ALA A 505 10.22 -16.63 -15.88
N LEU A 506 10.65 -17.85 -15.55
CA LEU A 506 11.28 -18.16 -14.27
C LEU A 506 12.64 -17.46 -14.09
N GLU A 507 13.49 -17.45 -15.12
CA GLU A 507 14.77 -16.72 -15.11
C GLU A 507 14.55 -15.22 -14.88
N SER A 508 13.53 -14.65 -15.53
CA SER A 508 13.20 -13.23 -15.34
C SER A 508 12.69 -12.89 -13.95
N LEU A 509 12.33 -13.90 -13.16
CA LEU A 509 11.84 -13.78 -11.79
C LEU A 509 12.90 -14.24 -10.76
N ASP A 510 14.17 -14.28 -11.15
CA ASP A 510 15.30 -14.73 -10.33
C ASP A 510 15.15 -16.14 -9.74
N TYR A 511 14.51 -17.06 -10.48
CA TYR A 511 14.64 -18.49 -10.21
C TYR A 511 15.93 -19.06 -10.84
N SER A 512 16.51 -20.06 -10.20
CA SER A 512 17.72 -20.77 -10.65
C SER A 512 17.52 -22.27 -10.69
N ASN A 513 18.51 -22.98 -11.25
CA ASN A 513 18.52 -24.44 -11.38
C ASN A 513 17.23 -24.98 -12.04
N ILE A 514 16.72 -24.23 -13.03
CA ILE A 514 15.49 -24.55 -13.72
C ILE A 514 15.69 -25.83 -14.54
N THR A 515 14.85 -26.82 -14.28
CA THR A 515 14.86 -28.10 -15.01
C THR A 515 13.49 -28.29 -15.65
N VAL A 516 13.48 -28.56 -16.96
CA VAL A 516 12.28 -28.91 -17.71
C VAL A 516 12.40 -30.37 -18.13
N THR A 517 11.45 -31.19 -17.71
CA THR A 517 11.37 -32.61 -18.06
C THR A 517 10.08 -32.87 -18.82
N GLN A 518 10.18 -33.41 -20.04
CA GLN A 518 9.00 -33.75 -20.83
C GLN A 518 8.29 -34.99 -20.26
N THR A 519 6.97 -34.91 -20.13
CA THR A 519 6.08 -35.96 -19.60
C THR A 519 4.85 -36.13 -20.50
N GLY A 520 4.99 -36.92 -21.57
CA GLY A 520 3.93 -37.07 -22.57
C GLY A 520 3.72 -35.76 -23.34
N VAL A 521 2.51 -35.17 -23.26
CA VAL A 521 2.20 -33.84 -23.84
C VAL A 521 2.34 -32.69 -22.83
N ASN A 522 2.65 -33.00 -21.58
CA ASN A 522 2.91 -32.02 -20.52
C ASN A 522 4.41 -31.94 -20.23
N MET A 523 4.83 -30.86 -19.58
CA MET A 523 6.17 -30.75 -19.01
C MET A 523 6.10 -30.59 -17.49
N GLN A 524 7.05 -31.20 -16.81
CA GLN A 524 7.36 -30.95 -15.41
C GLN A 524 8.48 -29.93 -15.34
N VAL A 525 8.30 -28.85 -14.58
CA VAL A 525 9.26 -27.77 -14.43
C VAL A 525 9.56 -27.57 -12.95
N THR A 526 10.82 -27.74 -12.56
CA THR A 526 11.27 -27.46 -11.21
C THR A 526 12.25 -26.29 -11.22
N ALA A 527 12.14 -25.38 -10.25
CA ALA A 527 13.07 -24.27 -10.11
C ALA A 527 13.25 -23.85 -8.65
N TYR A 528 14.41 -23.30 -8.32
CA TYR A 528 14.75 -22.88 -6.96
C TYR A 528 14.74 -21.36 -6.86
N LYS A 529 14.26 -20.82 -5.74
CA LYS A 529 14.41 -19.40 -5.41
C LYS A 529 15.89 -19.06 -5.33
N SER A 530 16.40 -18.18 -6.20
CA SER A 530 17.76 -17.64 -6.09
C SER A 530 17.74 -16.19 -5.66
N GLY A 531 18.15 -15.94 -4.42
CA GLY A 531 18.15 -14.59 -3.87
C GLY A 531 16.74 -14.00 -3.79
N ASP A 532 16.68 -12.67 -3.78
CA ASP A 532 15.42 -11.94 -3.79
C ASP A 532 15.18 -11.38 -5.19
N PHE A 533 13.99 -11.60 -5.75
CA PHE A 533 13.60 -11.02 -7.04
C PHE A 533 13.30 -9.52 -6.90
N ASP A 534 13.74 -8.69 -7.85
CA ASP A 534 13.42 -7.25 -7.90
C ASP A 534 12.10 -6.99 -8.64
N VAL A 535 11.04 -6.70 -7.88
CA VAL A 535 9.71 -6.36 -8.42
C VAL A 535 9.73 -5.11 -9.32
N SER A 536 10.72 -4.21 -9.19
CA SER A 536 10.81 -3.06 -10.11
C SER A 536 11.21 -3.46 -11.54
N LEU A 537 12.00 -4.54 -11.70
CA LEU A 537 12.28 -5.14 -13.00
C LEU A 537 11.03 -5.79 -13.59
N PHE A 538 10.16 -6.34 -12.73
CA PHE A 538 8.86 -6.87 -13.14
C PHE A 538 7.97 -5.78 -13.75
N ASP A 539 7.85 -4.64 -13.08
CA ASP A 539 7.04 -3.51 -13.56
C ASP A 539 7.60 -2.92 -14.85
N GLU A 540 8.92 -2.84 -15.01
CA GLU A 540 9.56 -2.45 -16.28
C GLU A 540 9.29 -3.46 -17.41
N MET A 541 9.40 -4.76 -17.12
CA MET A 541 9.10 -5.84 -18.07
C MET A 541 7.63 -5.84 -18.52
N MET A 542 6.72 -5.59 -17.59
CA MET A 542 5.29 -5.45 -17.83
C MET A 542 4.95 -4.18 -18.63
N ASN A 543 5.67 -3.08 -18.39
CA ASN A 543 5.49 -1.81 -19.12
C ASN A 543 6.07 -1.81 -20.55
N LEU A 544 7.09 -2.64 -20.83
CA LEU A 544 7.70 -2.79 -22.17
C LEU A 544 6.73 -3.34 -23.24
N GLY A 545 5.57 -3.88 -22.85
CA GLY A 545 4.47 -4.25 -23.76
C GLY A 545 3.77 -3.05 -24.40
N SER A 546 4.01 -1.82 -23.93
CA SER A 546 3.41 -0.59 -24.47
C SER A 546 4.40 0.24 -25.28
N ILE A 547 4.49 -0.11 -26.58
CA ILE A 547 4.90 0.76 -27.69
C ILE A 547 6.40 1.20 -27.70
N LYS A 548 7.24 0.41 -28.38
CA LYS A 548 8.21 0.98 -29.34
C LYS A 548 7.68 0.79 -30.75
N LYS A 549 6.87 1.76 -31.23
CA LYS A 549 6.80 2.02 -32.67
C LYS A 549 8.17 2.53 -33.10
N LYS A 550 9.04 1.63 -33.55
CA LYS A 550 10.13 2.00 -34.45
C LYS A 550 9.46 2.37 -35.78
N THR A 551 9.43 3.66 -36.07
CA THR A 551 9.19 4.18 -37.42
C THR A 551 10.28 3.59 -38.32
N ILE A 552 9.88 2.89 -39.38
CA ILE A 552 10.72 2.59 -40.55
C ILE A 552 10.77 3.85 -41.40
#